data_AF-A0A2W5VCU3-F1
#
_entry.id   AF-A0A2W5VCU3-F1
#
_cell.length_a   1.000
_cell.length_b   1.000
_cell.length_c   1.000
_cell.angle_alpha   90.00
_cell.angle_beta   90.00
_cell.angle_gamma   90.00
#
_symmetry.space_group_name_H-M   'P 1'
#
loop_
_entity.id
_entity.type
_entity.pdbx_description
1 polymer ?
#
loop_
_entity_poly.entity_id
_entity_poly.type
_entity_poly.pdbx_seq_one_letter_code
_entity_poly.pdbx_strand_id
1 'polypeptide(L)'
;MSHLDDLKTELEEAVAAQDFETAAKLRDEILSIQHSALVREVEEPPQASYFKRQVPGRMGLGTDQPTPRRPEGWVPPQKPDPMTAGYARGGRRRKS
;
A
#
# COMPACT_ATOMS: atom_id res chain seq x y z
N MET A 1 25.83 -18.54 -17.01
CA MET A 1 24.84 -17.46 -17.14
C MET A 1 23.62 -17.87 -16.34
N SER A 2 22.94 -16.94 -15.68
CA SER A 2 21.67 -17.28 -15.03
C SER A 2 20.55 -17.27 -16.08
N HIS A 3 19.51 -18.07 -15.89
CA HIS A 3 18.35 -18.09 -16.79
C HIS A 3 17.72 -16.70 -17.01
N LEU A 4 17.82 -15.82 -16.01
CA LEU A 4 17.35 -14.44 -16.10
C LEU A 4 18.22 -13.57 -17.02
N ASP A 5 19.53 -13.85 -17.11
CA ASP A 5 20.43 -13.15 -18.03
C ASP A 5 20.14 -13.55 -19.49
N ASP A 6 19.79 -14.82 -19.71
CA ASP A 6 19.40 -15.32 -21.04
C ASP A 6 18.12 -14.61 -21.53
N LEU A 7 17.07 -14.55 -20.69
CA LEU A 7 15.82 -13.83 -21.01
C LEU A 7 16.02 -12.33 -21.28
N LYS A 8 16.96 -11.69 -20.57
CA LYS A 8 17.30 -10.28 -20.82
C LYS A 8 17.97 -10.10 -22.17
N THR A 9 18.83 -11.03 -22.56
CA THR A 9 19.52 -10.99 -23.86
C THR A 9 18.50 -11.16 -25.00
N GLU A 10 17.58 -12.12 -24.87
CA GLU A 10 16.49 -12.33 -25.84
C GLU A 10 15.56 -11.10 -25.94
N LEU A 11 15.31 -10.42 -24.82
CA LEU A 11 14.53 -9.18 -24.82
C LEU A 11 15.21 -8.07 -25.63
N GLU A 12 16.52 -7.89 -25.46
CA GLU A 12 17.30 -6.90 -26.22
C GLU A 12 17.29 -7.21 -27.72
N GLU A 13 17.41 -8.48 -28.09
CA GLU A 13 17.30 -8.93 -29.48
C GLU A 13 15.91 -8.67 -30.08
N ALA A 14 14.84 -8.97 -29.35
CA ALA A 14 13.46 -8.71 -29.78
C ALA A 14 13.19 -7.21 -29.97
N VAL A 15 13.71 -6.37 -29.07
CA VAL A 15 13.61 -4.91 -29.18
C VAL A 15 14.40 -4.39 -30.39
N ALA A 16 15.59 -4.92 -30.63
CA ALA A 16 16.39 -4.57 -31.80
C ALA A 16 15.69 -4.97 -33.12
N ALA A 17 14.97 -6.09 -33.11
CA ALA A 17 14.15 -6.57 -34.23
C ALA A 17 12.78 -5.85 -34.35
N GLN A 18 12.44 -4.95 -33.43
CA GLN A 18 11.14 -4.27 -33.33
C GLN A 18 9.94 -5.21 -33.14
N ASP A 19 10.17 -6.40 -32.61
CA ASP A 19 9.12 -7.34 -32.26
C ASP A 19 8.64 -7.08 -30.82
N PHE A 20 7.73 -6.11 -30.69
CA PHE A 20 7.25 -5.67 -29.39
C PHE A 20 6.30 -6.67 -28.72
N GLU A 21 5.70 -7.59 -29.48
CA GLU A 21 4.83 -8.64 -28.94
C GLU A 21 5.65 -9.68 -28.17
N THR A 22 6.78 -10.12 -28.74
CA THR A 22 7.70 -11.01 -28.03
C THR A 22 8.42 -10.29 -26.91
N ALA A 23 8.84 -9.03 -27.11
CA ALA A 23 9.44 -8.23 -26.04
C ALA A 23 8.51 -8.05 -24.83
N ALA A 24 7.20 -7.83 -25.06
CA ALA A 24 6.23 -7.72 -23.98
C ALA A 24 6.12 -9.02 -23.17
N LYS A 25 6.07 -10.18 -23.85
CA LYS A 25 6.02 -11.50 -23.19
C LYS A 25 7.27 -11.76 -22.36
N LEU A 26 8.45 -11.52 -22.93
CA LEU A 26 9.73 -11.68 -22.24
C LEU A 26 9.84 -10.77 -21.01
N ARG A 27 9.41 -9.51 -21.12
CA ARG A 27 9.37 -8.58 -19.99
C ARG A 27 8.48 -9.11 -18.86
N ASP A 28 7.28 -9.60 -19.19
CA ASP A 28 6.34 -10.09 -18.19
C ASP A 28 6.85 -11.38 -17.51
N GLU A 29 7.57 -12.23 -18.24
CA GLU A 29 8.26 -13.41 -17.70
C GLU A 29 9.41 -13.04 -16.74
N ILE A 30 10.27 -12.08 -17.14
CA ILE A 30 11.32 -11.54 -16.27
C ILE A 30 10.73 -10.96 -14.99
N LEU A 31 9.65 -10.18 -15.09
CA LEU A 31 8.96 -9.61 -13.93
C LEU A 31 8.34 -10.68 -13.04
N SER A 32 7.79 -11.75 -13.61
CA SER A 32 7.25 -12.89 -12.84
C SER A 32 8.34 -13.58 -12.02
N ILE A 33 9.49 -13.86 -12.64
CA ILE A 33 10.64 -14.48 -11.96
C ILE A 33 11.16 -13.56 -10.88
N GLN A 34 11.39 -12.28 -11.21
CA GLN A 34 11.85 -11.28 -10.25
C GLN A 34 10.88 -11.16 -9.09
N HIS A 35 9.58 -11.02 -9.34
CA HIS A 35 8.58 -10.90 -8.28
C HIS A 35 8.53 -12.16 -7.40
N SER A 36 8.60 -13.36 -7.99
CA SER A 36 8.62 -14.61 -7.21
C SER A 36 9.89 -14.76 -6.34
N ALA A 37 11.03 -14.27 -6.83
CA ALA A 37 12.28 -14.21 -6.07
C ALA A 37 12.24 -13.09 -5.00
N LEU A 38 11.66 -11.94 -5.33
CA LEU A 38 11.46 -10.79 -4.44
C LEU A 38 10.54 -11.15 -3.26
N VAL A 39 9.52 -11.99 -3.50
CA VAL A 39 8.62 -12.52 -2.46
C VAL A 39 9.37 -13.37 -1.42
N ARG A 40 10.56 -13.90 -1.73
CA ARG A 40 11.38 -14.61 -0.74
C ARG A 40 12.16 -13.68 0.20
N GLU A 41 12.45 -12.43 -0.15
CA GLU A 41 13.38 -11.59 0.65
C GLU A 41 13.18 -10.06 0.61
N VAL A 42 12.02 -9.47 0.30
CA VAL A 42 11.97 -8.00 0.14
C VAL A 42 10.78 -7.29 0.77
N GLU A 43 11.15 -6.24 1.54
CA GLU A 43 10.32 -5.14 2.00
C GLU A 43 9.58 -4.45 0.86
N GLU A 44 8.45 -3.83 1.20
CA GLU A 44 7.48 -3.28 0.25
C GLU A 44 8.14 -2.25 -0.70
N PRO A 45 8.01 -2.39 -2.04
CA PRO A 45 8.69 -1.51 -2.98
C PRO A 45 8.22 -0.06 -2.82
N PRO A 46 9.10 0.94 -3.04
CA PRO A 46 8.71 2.35 -3.02
C PRO A 46 7.56 2.55 -4.01
N GLN A 47 6.44 3.02 -3.47
CA GLN A 47 5.11 3.04 -4.06
C GLN A 47 5.11 3.60 -5.50
N ALA A 48 5.05 2.72 -6.52
CA ALA A 48 5.09 3.09 -7.94
C ALA A 48 3.87 3.91 -8.42
N SER A 49 2.79 3.96 -7.61
CA SER A 49 1.61 4.77 -7.87
C SER A 49 1.11 5.40 -6.57
N TYR A 50 0.62 6.64 -6.65
CA TYR A 50 -0.06 7.30 -5.51
C TYR A 50 -1.37 6.60 -5.10
N PHE A 51 -1.88 5.70 -5.95
CA PHE A 51 -3.11 4.96 -5.71
C PHE A 51 -2.81 3.67 -4.94
N LYS A 52 -3.17 3.67 -3.65
CA LYS A 52 -3.14 2.46 -2.83
C LYS A 52 -4.27 1.53 -3.27
N ARG A 53 -3.96 0.23 -3.46
CA ARG A 53 -4.98 -0.80 -3.68
C ARG A 53 -5.95 -0.83 -2.50
N GLN A 54 -7.24 -0.99 -2.79
CA GLN A 54 -8.25 -1.16 -1.75
C GLN A 54 -8.06 -2.51 -1.07
N VAL A 55 -8.13 -2.52 0.27
CA VAL A 55 -7.95 -3.74 1.08
C VAL A 55 -9.34 -4.26 1.49
N PRO A 56 -9.67 -5.54 1.24
CA PRO A 56 -10.91 -6.14 1.71
C PRO A 56 -11.03 -5.99 3.24
N GLY A 57 -12.17 -5.50 3.74
CA GLY A 57 -12.39 -5.12 5.14
C GLY A 57 -12.19 -3.62 5.45
N ARG A 58 -11.60 -2.85 4.52
CA ARG A 58 -11.54 -1.36 4.55
C ARG A 58 -12.51 -0.72 3.54
N MET A 59 -13.48 -1.47 3.04
CA MET A 59 -14.51 -1.01 2.08
C MET A 59 -15.89 -0.85 2.77
N GLY A 60 -15.91 -0.41 4.02
CA GLY A 60 -17.13 -0.26 4.81
C GLY A 60 -17.65 1.18 4.80
N LEU A 61 -18.95 1.38 5.01
CA LEU A 61 -19.51 2.73 5.22
C LEU A 61 -18.69 3.48 6.28
N GLY A 62 -18.10 4.63 5.91
CA GLY A 62 -17.27 5.46 6.79
C GLY A 62 -15.76 5.36 6.58
N THR A 63 -15.27 4.49 5.68
CA THR A 63 -13.83 4.38 5.39
C THR A 63 -13.29 5.52 4.53
N ASP A 64 -14.17 6.27 3.86
CA ASP A 64 -13.84 7.47 3.07
C ASP A 64 -13.92 8.76 3.89
N GLN A 65 -14.08 8.67 5.22
CA GLN A 65 -14.14 9.89 6.03
C GLN A 65 -12.75 10.56 6.09
N PRO A 66 -12.64 11.84 5.66
CA PRO A 66 -11.39 12.57 5.80
C PRO A 66 -11.05 12.72 7.29
N THR A 67 -9.87 12.27 7.69
CA THR A 67 -9.36 12.51 9.04
C THR A 67 -8.69 13.88 9.08
N PRO A 68 -9.15 14.84 9.90
CA PRO A 68 -8.50 16.14 10.02
C PRO A 68 -7.05 15.97 10.46
N ARG A 69 -6.10 16.57 9.72
CA ARG A 69 -4.71 16.62 10.18
C ARG A 69 -4.62 17.53 11.40
N ARG A 70 -4.07 16.99 12.48
CA ARG A 70 -3.71 17.76 13.67
C ARG A 70 -2.46 18.58 13.35
N PRO A 71 -2.32 19.80 13.88
CA PRO A 71 -1.10 20.57 13.74
C PRO A 71 0.06 19.84 14.45
N GLU A 72 1.27 20.09 13.97
CA GLU A 72 2.49 19.52 14.54
C GLU A 72 2.63 19.92 16.01
N GLY A 73 2.95 18.95 16.88
CA GLY A 73 3.06 19.18 18.33
C GLY A 73 1.73 19.26 19.10
N TRP A 74 0.58 19.03 18.48
CA TRP A 74 -0.71 19.04 19.19
C TRP A 74 -0.85 17.85 20.14
N VAL A 75 -1.04 18.13 21.43
CA VAL A 75 -1.34 17.15 22.47
C VAL A 75 -2.79 17.33 22.95
N PRO A 76 -3.61 16.27 22.98
CA PRO A 76 -4.97 16.37 23.52
C PRO A 76 -4.93 16.75 25.00
N PRO A 77 -5.90 17.54 25.50
CA PRO A 77 -5.96 17.85 26.93
C PRO A 77 -6.18 16.57 27.73
N GLN A 78 -5.63 16.53 28.95
CA GLN A 78 -5.88 15.43 29.87
C GLN A 78 -7.38 15.34 30.18
N LYS A 79 -7.85 14.10 30.31
CA LYS A 79 -9.23 13.87 30.73
C LYS A 79 -9.40 14.50 32.13
N PRO A 80 -10.47 15.28 32.38
CA PRO A 80 -10.73 15.79 33.71
C PRO A 80 -10.89 14.63 34.69
N ASP A 81 -10.59 14.88 35.96
CA ASP A 81 -10.85 13.91 37.03
C ASP A 81 -12.31 13.42 36.89
N PRO A 82 -12.56 12.09 36.98
CA PRO A 82 -13.91 11.52 36.90
C PRO A 82 -14.92 12.18 37.86
N MET A 83 -14.48 12.81 38.95
CA MET A 83 -15.32 13.54 39.91
C MET A 83 -15.54 15.01 39.53
N THR A 84 -14.88 15.52 38.49
CA THR A 84 -14.90 16.95 38.07
C THR A 84 -15.95 17.24 37.00
N ALA A 85 -16.55 16.23 36.37
CA ALA A 85 -17.67 16.42 35.44
C ALA A 85 -18.65 15.24 35.52
N GLY A 86 -19.90 15.51 35.92
CA GLY A 86 -20.99 14.52 36.00
C GLY A 86 -21.39 13.86 34.67
N TYR A 87 -20.66 14.13 33.58
CA TYR A 87 -20.81 13.45 32.31
C TYR A 87 -19.45 13.26 31.62
N ALA A 88 -19.12 12.02 31.27
CA ALA A 88 -17.97 11.73 30.42
C ALA A 88 -18.26 12.18 28.97
N ARG A 89 -17.34 12.90 28.32
CA ARG A 89 -17.39 13.11 26.85
C ARG A 89 -17.37 11.74 26.15
N GLY A 90 -18.46 11.39 25.48
CA GLY A 90 -18.60 10.13 24.72
C GLY A 90 -19.17 8.94 25.48
N GLY A 91 -19.54 9.09 26.75
CA GLY A 91 -20.26 8.04 27.49
C GLY A 91 -21.70 7.89 26.99
N ARG A 92 -22.19 6.65 26.83
CA ARG A 92 -23.61 6.37 26.54
C ARG A 92 -24.46 7.03 27.64
N ARG A 93 -25.26 8.05 27.29
CA ARG A 93 -26.29 8.60 28.18
C ARG A 93 -27.27 7.47 28.52
N ARG A 94 -27.20 6.93 29.73
CA ARG A 94 -28.30 6.10 30.25
C ARG A 94 -29.46 7.06 30.53
N LYS A 95 -30.52 6.98 29.71
CA LYS A 95 -31.79 7.63 30.04
C LYS A 95 -32.32 6.95 31.31
N SER A 96 -32.55 7.74 32.35
CA SER A 96 -33.41 7.35 33.47
C SER A 96 -34.86 7.31 33.02
#